data_AF-A0A6L7WIU3-F1
#
_entry.id   AF-A0A6L7WIU3-F1
#
_cell.length_a   1.000
_cell.length_b   1.000
_cell.length_c   1.000
_cell.angle_alpha   90.00
_cell.angle_beta   90.00
_cell.angle_gamma   90.00
#
_symmetry.space_group_name_H-M   'P 1'
#
loop_
_entity.id
_entity.type
_entity.pdbx_description
1 polymer ?
#
loop_
_entity_poly.entity_id
_entity_poly.type
_entity_poly.pdbx_seq_one_letter_code
_entity_poly.pdbx_strand_id
1 'polypeptide(L)'
;MAQSINLAVLEESKAEIARRYPAFASELFSFLERDESTICFAQKWQHHLSAMRIGPSKAIADQFDIALEIPLLIATFAGKAGLEPRVLRQLETSTALRNSTSADKDFAILVAADRSADRFVKDRKRFSYPILTIYTDDLEAGKYRQTSLRAEIAKLMRSMNHFDYSNEIRAAADFFGRVDDIEALTALAASGQSVGVFGLRRAGKTSLLYRVAEKLRDRGIESTHVQLNALADADHLREALVETTARVLQRVGGQVPTNSEMLNKNFTIRSSQRVERRWVYEMDALLDQIDTDVVVLLDETDLANEESLDLDAVDRDERQAMNRVLQQLRGVIQIRNERAKRRLSFLAAGVAASIFTSSVRFGRDNQLFGFASARPLGPMNRDEMRQMVRVLGKRSGLRFDDHRLFDSLFAEYGGHPHLTRQACARVAEEVHNRQIDTVPYHVTLQDLSRVYASAADGSPARSAWETFLSFERWYPEESEIVSQLIRDGKAPETELIPHAVDFGICDGQGGLRLGALNREARRGLG
;
A
#
# COMPACT_ATOMS: atom_id res chain seq x y z
N MET A 1 2.21 -34.44 1.18
CA MET A 1 3.13 -35.21 2.05
C MET A 1 3.37 -34.39 3.30
N ALA A 2 2.63 -34.67 4.37
CA ALA A 2 2.79 -33.99 5.65
C ALA A 2 4.08 -34.47 6.30
N GLN A 3 4.96 -33.53 6.68
CA GLN A 3 6.07 -33.83 7.58
C GLN A 3 5.46 -34.41 8.86
N SER A 4 5.79 -35.66 9.17
CA SER A 4 5.50 -36.27 10.46
C SER A 4 6.28 -35.50 11.52
N ILE A 5 5.64 -34.48 12.09
CA ILE A 5 6.11 -33.81 13.30
C ILE A 5 6.26 -34.92 14.35
N ASN A 6 7.45 -35.02 14.93
CA ASN A 6 7.67 -35.95 16.03
C ASN A 6 6.78 -35.50 17.20
N LEU A 7 5.66 -36.20 17.41
CA LEU A 7 4.67 -35.87 18.45
C LEU A 7 5.34 -35.67 19.82
N ALA A 8 6.40 -36.45 20.11
CA ALA A 8 7.16 -36.31 21.35
C ALA A 8 7.86 -34.96 21.47
N VAL A 9 8.41 -34.43 20.37
CA VAL A 9 9.07 -33.11 20.34
C VAL A 9 8.04 -31.98 20.54
N LEU A 10 6.86 -32.13 19.94
CA LEU A 10 5.77 -31.16 20.11
C LEU A 10 5.25 -31.13 21.55
N GLU A 11 5.01 -32.30 22.16
CA GLU A 11 4.57 -32.39 23.55
C GLU A 11 5.62 -31.85 24.52
N GLU A 12 6.90 -32.12 24.28
CA GLU A 12 7.99 -31.52 25.06
C GLU A 12 8.01 -29.98 24.93
N SER A 13 7.78 -29.46 23.73
CA SER A 13 7.71 -28.03 23.46
C SER A 13 6.49 -27.38 24.12
N LYS A 14 5.31 -28.03 24.08
CA LYS A 14 4.10 -27.60 24.82
C LYS A 14 4.37 -27.57 26.32
N ALA A 15 5.04 -28.58 26.86
CA ALA A 15 5.43 -28.64 28.27
C ALA A 15 6.41 -27.52 28.65
N GLU A 16 7.33 -27.13 27.76
CA GLU A 16 8.22 -25.99 28.00
C GLU A 16 7.45 -24.66 28.07
N ILE A 17 6.51 -24.43 27.15
CA ILE A 17 5.61 -23.26 27.20
C ILE A 17 4.78 -23.27 28.50
N ALA A 18 4.23 -24.42 28.90
CA ALA A 18 3.47 -24.56 30.13
C ALA A 18 4.30 -24.24 31.39
N ARG A 19 5.55 -24.72 31.45
CA ARG A 19 6.48 -24.36 32.53
C ARG A 19 6.81 -22.87 32.55
N ARG A 20 6.89 -22.23 31.37
CA ARG A 20 7.17 -20.79 31.26
C ARG A 20 5.99 -19.92 31.69
N TYR A 21 4.77 -20.34 31.38
CA TYR A 21 3.55 -19.57 31.60
C TYR A 21 2.53 -20.35 32.43
N PRO A 22 2.87 -20.76 33.68
CA PRO A 22 2.04 -21.66 34.47
C PRO A 22 0.67 -21.06 34.82
N ALA A 23 0.55 -19.73 34.84
CA ALA A 23 -0.69 -19.04 35.19
C ALA A 23 -1.82 -19.24 34.15
N PHE A 24 -1.50 -19.29 32.85
CA PHE A 24 -2.51 -19.29 31.79
C PHE A 24 -2.35 -20.38 30.72
N ALA A 25 -1.19 -21.05 30.61
CA ALA A 25 -0.93 -21.95 29.48
C ALA A 25 -1.95 -23.09 29.35
N SER A 26 -2.40 -23.67 30.47
CA SER A 26 -3.41 -24.73 30.45
C SER A 26 -4.75 -24.25 29.89
N GLU A 27 -5.17 -23.04 30.25
CA GLU A 27 -6.40 -22.44 29.72
C GLU A 27 -6.24 -22.07 28.24
N LEU A 28 -5.08 -21.54 27.86
CA LEU A 28 -4.76 -21.22 26.46
C LEU A 28 -4.84 -22.45 25.57
N PHE A 29 -4.20 -23.56 25.95
CA PHE A 29 -4.24 -24.80 25.16
C PHE A 29 -5.67 -25.34 25.07
N SER A 30 -6.39 -25.36 26.19
CA SER A 30 -7.79 -25.80 26.23
C SER A 30 -8.71 -24.93 25.37
N PHE A 31 -8.47 -23.62 25.31
CA PHE A 31 -9.21 -22.70 24.45
C PHE A 31 -8.92 -22.94 22.97
N LEU A 32 -7.63 -23.07 22.61
CA LEU A 32 -7.19 -23.27 21.24
C LEU A 32 -7.68 -24.60 20.66
N GLU A 33 -7.67 -25.68 21.45
CA GLU A 33 -8.03 -27.02 20.99
C GLU A 33 -9.54 -27.34 21.08
N ARG A 34 -10.35 -26.46 21.69
CA ARG A 34 -11.78 -26.70 21.99
C ARG A 34 -12.63 -27.06 20.78
N ASP A 35 -12.39 -26.40 19.66
CA ASP A 35 -13.17 -26.57 18.41
C ASP A 35 -12.50 -27.59 17.47
N GLU A 36 -11.80 -28.61 17.97
CA GLU A 36 -11.02 -29.59 17.18
C GLU A 36 -9.85 -28.97 16.39
N SER A 37 -9.42 -27.76 16.78
CA SER A 37 -8.16 -27.22 16.25
C SER A 37 -6.98 -27.88 16.96
N THR A 38 -5.82 -27.89 16.34
CA THR A 38 -4.65 -28.60 16.88
C THR A 38 -3.45 -27.67 17.00
N ILE A 39 -2.69 -27.76 18.08
CA ILE A 39 -1.40 -27.09 18.14
C ILE A 39 -0.42 -27.92 17.31
N CYS A 40 0.05 -27.38 16.18
CA CYS A 40 0.97 -28.09 15.28
C CYS A 40 2.44 -27.75 15.55
N PHE A 41 2.69 -26.60 16.17
CA PHE A 41 4.03 -26.11 16.47
C PHE A 41 4.02 -25.29 17.75
N ALA A 42 5.08 -25.42 18.54
CA ALA A 42 5.33 -24.64 19.73
C ALA A 42 6.84 -24.44 19.88
N GLN A 43 7.27 -23.23 20.21
CA GLN A 43 8.68 -22.93 20.46
C GLN A 43 8.81 -21.75 21.42
N LYS A 44 9.68 -21.90 22.41
CA LYS A 44 10.07 -20.80 23.30
C LYS A 44 11.12 -19.91 22.63
N TRP A 45 10.97 -18.59 22.75
CA TRP A 45 11.95 -17.60 22.28
C TRP A 45 12.58 -16.80 23.45
N GLN A 46 13.53 -15.92 23.15
CA GLN A 46 14.13 -15.03 24.16
C GLN A 46 13.15 -13.94 24.63
N HIS A 47 13.50 -13.21 25.69
CA HIS A 47 12.82 -11.95 26.10
C HIS A 47 11.28 -12.01 26.20
N HIS A 48 10.76 -12.97 26.98
CA HIS A 48 9.32 -13.15 27.23
C HIS A 48 8.45 -13.52 26.02
N LEU A 49 9.08 -13.94 24.91
CA LEU A 49 8.40 -14.38 23.71
C LEU A 49 8.32 -15.90 23.61
N SER A 50 7.23 -16.39 23.03
CA SER A 50 7.09 -17.75 22.52
C SER A 50 6.22 -17.74 21.26
N ALA A 51 6.37 -18.75 20.43
CA ALA A 51 5.70 -18.90 19.14
C ALA A 51 4.93 -20.21 19.09
N MET A 52 3.75 -20.20 18.48
CA MET A 52 2.96 -21.39 18.19
C MET A 52 2.33 -21.30 16.80
N ARG A 53 1.93 -22.44 16.24
CA ARG A 53 1.05 -22.48 15.06
C ARG A 53 -0.09 -23.44 15.29
N ILE A 54 -1.29 -23.05 14.88
CA ILE A 54 -2.53 -23.76 15.15
C ILE A 54 -3.10 -24.28 13.84
N GLY A 55 -3.20 -25.59 13.68
CA GLY A 55 -3.98 -26.23 12.63
C GLY A 55 -5.46 -25.93 12.85
N PRO A 56 -6.12 -25.16 11.97
CA PRO A 56 -7.52 -24.81 12.14
C PRO A 56 -8.40 -26.05 12.00
N SER A 57 -9.49 -26.10 12.76
CA SER A 57 -10.49 -27.15 12.55
C SER A 57 -11.22 -26.99 11.22
N LYS A 58 -11.86 -28.06 10.75
CA LYS A 58 -12.64 -28.02 9.50
C LYS A 58 -13.71 -26.92 9.53
N ALA A 59 -14.36 -26.71 10.66
CA ALA A 59 -15.35 -25.64 10.83
C ALA A 59 -14.72 -24.24 10.66
N ILE A 60 -13.53 -23.99 11.22
CA ILE A 60 -12.81 -22.72 11.04
C ILE A 60 -12.35 -22.55 9.59
N ALA A 61 -11.81 -23.61 8.98
CA ALA A 61 -11.35 -23.59 7.61
C ALA A 61 -12.49 -23.30 6.61
N ASP A 62 -13.61 -24.00 6.73
CA ASP A 62 -14.76 -23.83 5.83
C ASP A 62 -15.45 -22.47 6.02
N GLN A 63 -15.60 -22.04 7.29
CA GLN A 63 -16.29 -20.80 7.64
C GLN A 63 -15.47 -19.56 7.22
N PHE A 64 -14.19 -19.50 7.59
CA PHE A 64 -13.37 -18.29 7.41
C PHE A 64 -12.37 -18.37 6.26
N ASP A 65 -12.33 -19.49 5.52
CA ASP A 65 -11.34 -19.75 4.46
C ASP A 65 -9.89 -19.76 5.01
N ILE A 66 -9.72 -20.12 6.28
CA ILE A 66 -8.41 -20.22 6.96
C ILE A 66 -8.00 -21.70 6.96
N ALA A 67 -7.37 -22.15 5.87
CA ALA A 67 -6.98 -23.54 5.69
C ALA A 67 -5.54 -23.86 6.13
N LEU A 68 -4.71 -22.83 6.28
CA LEU A 68 -3.31 -22.95 6.67
C LEU A 68 -3.15 -22.79 8.20
N GLU A 69 -2.00 -23.19 8.72
CA GLU A 69 -1.71 -23.09 10.15
C GLU A 69 -1.70 -21.63 10.62
N ILE A 70 -2.49 -21.29 11.63
CA ILE A 70 -2.61 -19.92 12.14
C ILE A 70 -1.37 -19.58 12.99
N PRO A 71 -0.59 -18.55 12.63
CA PRO A 71 0.53 -18.11 13.45
C PRO A 71 0.04 -17.45 14.74
N LEU A 72 0.65 -17.84 15.87
CA LEU A 72 0.36 -17.32 17.20
C LEU A 72 1.64 -16.86 17.89
N LEU A 73 1.68 -15.58 18.30
CA LEU A 73 2.76 -15.01 19.11
C LEU A 73 2.31 -14.84 20.55
N ILE A 74 3.08 -15.35 21.51
CA ILE A 74 2.91 -15.09 22.94
C ILE A 74 3.91 -14.01 23.35
N ALA A 75 3.43 -12.87 23.81
CA ALA A 75 4.22 -11.72 24.24
C ALA A 75 3.82 -11.26 25.65
N THR A 76 4.53 -11.74 26.66
CA THR A 76 4.25 -11.44 28.08
C THR A 76 5.22 -10.39 28.65
N PHE A 77 5.29 -9.22 28.02
CA PHE A 77 5.97 -8.08 28.63
C PHE A 77 5.05 -7.51 29.73
N ALA A 78 5.56 -7.42 30.96
CA ALA A 78 4.80 -6.98 32.13
C ALA A 78 5.53 -5.86 32.88
N GLY A 79 4.79 -5.04 33.62
CA GLY A 79 5.34 -3.95 34.43
C GLY A 79 5.79 -2.74 33.59
N LYS A 80 6.98 -2.19 33.87
CA LYS A 80 7.49 -0.97 33.20
C LYS A 80 7.98 -1.21 31.77
N ALA A 81 8.17 -2.46 31.37
CA ALA A 81 8.45 -2.85 29.99
C ALA A 81 7.11 -3.15 29.31
N GLY A 82 6.45 -2.12 28.78
CA GLY A 82 5.23 -2.31 27.98
C GLY A 82 5.53 -3.08 26.69
N LEU A 83 4.48 -3.57 26.01
CA LEU A 83 4.62 -4.19 24.71
C LEU A 83 5.11 -3.14 23.69
N GLU A 84 6.31 -3.36 23.16
CA GLU A 84 6.85 -2.48 22.13
C GLU A 84 6.37 -2.90 20.73
N PRO A 85 6.01 -1.93 19.86
CA PRO A 85 5.56 -2.21 18.49
C PRO A 85 6.48 -3.11 17.66
N ARG A 86 7.80 -3.01 17.86
CA ARG A 86 8.79 -3.80 17.11
C ARG A 86 8.66 -5.30 17.36
N VAL A 87 8.10 -5.72 18.50
CA VAL A 87 7.91 -7.13 18.83
C VAL A 87 6.85 -7.74 17.92
N LEU A 88 5.81 -6.98 17.59
CA LEU A 88 4.74 -7.46 16.70
C LEU A 88 5.23 -7.68 15.26
N ARG A 89 6.34 -7.05 14.83
CA ARG A 89 6.97 -7.37 13.52
C ARG A 89 7.41 -8.83 13.42
N GLN A 90 7.62 -9.52 14.54
CA GLN A 90 7.93 -10.96 14.53
C GLN A 90 6.79 -11.80 13.93
N LEU A 91 5.54 -11.32 13.97
CA LEU A 91 4.43 -11.99 13.28
C LEU A 91 4.61 -11.96 11.75
N GLU A 92 5.35 -11.00 11.20
CA GLU A 92 5.56 -10.85 9.75
C GLU A 92 6.91 -11.41 9.30
N THR A 93 7.98 -11.16 10.07
CA THR A 93 9.35 -11.45 9.64
C THR A 93 9.86 -12.83 10.07
N SER A 94 9.24 -13.46 11.07
CA SER A 94 9.74 -14.74 11.60
C SER A 94 9.48 -15.88 10.63
N THR A 95 10.56 -16.59 10.29
CA THR A 95 10.54 -17.83 9.51
C THR A 95 9.84 -18.97 10.21
N ALA A 96 9.80 -18.98 11.54
CA ALA A 96 9.13 -20.03 12.31
C ALA A 96 7.62 -19.80 12.45
N LEU A 97 7.13 -18.56 12.31
CA LEU A 97 5.71 -18.24 12.40
C LEU A 97 5.03 -18.09 11.05
N ARG A 98 5.49 -17.15 10.20
CA ARG A 98 4.72 -16.73 9.01
C ARG A 98 5.45 -16.90 7.69
N ASN A 99 6.79 -16.86 7.64
CA ASN A 99 7.51 -17.13 6.40
C ASN A 99 7.63 -18.63 6.05
N SER A 100 6.92 -19.50 6.77
CA SER A 100 6.73 -20.90 6.37
C SER A 100 5.58 -21.02 5.36
N THR A 101 5.70 -21.91 4.37
CA THR A 101 4.64 -22.14 3.35
C THR A 101 3.35 -22.73 3.93
N SER A 102 3.41 -23.34 5.13
CA SER A 102 2.26 -23.93 5.81
C SER A 102 1.48 -22.94 6.68
N ALA A 103 1.96 -21.70 6.84
CA ALA A 103 1.34 -20.71 7.71
C ALA A 103 0.38 -19.78 6.97
N ASP A 104 -0.72 -19.43 7.62
CA ASP A 104 -1.69 -18.47 7.13
C ASP A 104 -1.10 -17.04 7.13
N LYS A 105 -1.36 -16.31 6.04
CA LYS A 105 -0.83 -14.96 5.80
C LYS A 105 -1.88 -13.86 6.02
N ASP A 106 -3.15 -14.24 6.16
CA ASP A 106 -4.29 -13.35 6.25
C ASP A 106 -4.94 -13.34 7.63
N PHE A 107 -4.41 -14.10 8.59
CA PHE A 107 -4.85 -14.10 9.99
C PHE A 107 -3.70 -14.41 10.95
N ALA A 108 -3.77 -13.90 12.19
CA ALA A 108 -2.85 -14.29 13.26
C ALA A 108 -3.49 -14.14 14.65
N ILE A 109 -2.84 -14.72 15.65
CA ILE A 109 -3.22 -14.60 17.06
C ILE A 109 -2.07 -13.97 17.85
N LEU A 110 -2.40 -13.06 18.75
CA LEU A 110 -1.48 -12.47 19.72
C LEU A 110 -1.98 -12.80 21.13
N VAL A 111 -1.18 -13.50 21.93
CA VAL A 111 -1.41 -13.64 23.37
C VAL A 111 -0.60 -12.56 24.08
N ALA A 112 -1.25 -11.58 24.69
CA ALA A 112 -0.61 -10.40 25.27
C ALA A 112 -0.94 -10.24 26.76
N ALA A 113 0.05 -9.85 27.56
CA ALA A 113 -0.18 -9.40 28.93
C ALA A 113 -0.56 -7.91 29.01
N ASP A 114 -0.07 -7.10 28.06
CA ASP A 114 -0.32 -5.67 28.00
C ASP A 114 -1.62 -5.35 27.24
N ARG A 115 -2.64 -4.85 27.94
CA ARG A 115 -3.93 -4.44 27.34
C ARG A 115 -3.82 -3.28 26.35
N SER A 116 -2.69 -2.58 26.31
CA SER A 116 -2.43 -1.59 25.28
C SER A 116 -2.11 -2.20 23.91
N ALA A 117 -1.94 -3.52 23.83
CA ALA A 117 -1.77 -4.26 22.57
C ALA A 117 -2.86 -3.93 21.54
N ASP A 118 -4.11 -3.75 21.97
CA ASP A 118 -5.22 -3.34 21.11
C ASP A 118 -4.90 -2.08 20.30
N ARG A 119 -4.19 -1.10 20.87
CA ARG A 119 -3.81 0.13 20.15
C ARG A 119 -2.84 -0.15 19.02
N PHE A 120 -2.01 -1.19 19.13
CA PHE A 120 -1.00 -1.53 18.14
C PHE A 120 -1.51 -2.49 17.07
N VAL A 121 -2.33 -3.48 17.44
CA VAL A 121 -2.90 -4.45 16.49
C VAL A 121 -4.06 -3.86 15.68
N LYS A 122 -4.80 -2.90 16.26
CA LYS A 122 -5.82 -2.13 15.52
C LYS A 122 -5.22 -1.00 14.69
N ASP A 123 -3.93 -0.69 14.86
CA ASP A 123 -3.22 0.22 13.96
C ASP A 123 -2.99 -0.46 12.61
N ARG A 124 -3.96 -0.29 11.70
CA ARG A 124 -3.95 -0.86 10.35
C ARG A 124 -2.85 -0.32 9.46
N LYS A 125 -2.11 0.73 9.87
CA LYS A 125 -0.88 1.15 9.17
C LYS A 125 0.25 0.13 9.37
N ARG A 126 0.15 -0.72 10.39
CA ARG A 126 1.18 -1.70 10.76
C ARG A 126 0.82 -3.11 10.35
N PHE A 127 -0.45 -3.50 10.45
CA PHE A 127 -0.91 -4.85 10.10
C PHE A 127 -2.01 -4.80 9.05
N SER A 128 -1.81 -5.55 7.97
CA SER A 128 -2.70 -5.66 6.81
C SER A 128 -3.83 -6.68 7.00
N TYR A 129 -3.79 -7.44 8.09
CA TYR A 129 -4.63 -8.61 8.35
C TYR A 129 -5.16 -8.59 9.79
N PRO A 130 -6.30 -9.25 10.07
CA PRO A 130 -6.83 -9.37 11.42
C PRO A 130 -5.87 -10.10 12.37
N ILE A 131 -5.68 -9.54 13.57
CA ILE A 131 -4.94 -10.17 14.67
C ILE A 131 -5.90 -10.34 15.85
N LEU A 132 -6.21 -11.59 16.20
CA LEU A 132 -6.99 -11.90 17.40
C LEU A 132 -6.10 -11.74 18.63
N THR A 133 -6.44 -10.77 19.48
CA THR A 133 -5.73 -10.57 20.74
C THR A 133 -6.41 -11.34 21.86
N ILE A 134 -5.66 -12.19 22.52
CA ILE A 134 -6.06 -12.97 23.70
C ILE A 134 -5.26 -12.43 24.88
N TYR A 135 -5.95 -12.00 25.94
CA TYR A 135 -5.26 -11.43 27.09
C TYR A 135 -4.96 -12.49 28.15
N THR A 136 -3.75 -12.44 28.72
CA THR A 136 -3.31 -13.43 29.72
C THR A 136 -4.13 -13.37 31.00
N ASP A 137 -4.51 -12.17 31.46
CA ASP A 137 -5.37 -11.98 32.64
C ASP A 137 -6.79 -12.52 32.42
N ASP A 138 -7.33 -12.41 31.20
CA ASP A 138 -8.62 -12.97 30.80
C ASP A 138 -8.58 -14.51 30.71
N LEU A 139 -7.45 -15.09 30.31
CA LEU A 139 -7.20 -16.54 30.39
C LEU A 139 -7.12 -17.00 31.85
N GLU A 140 -6.36 -16.31 32.71
CA GLU A 140 -6.24 -16.64 34.14
C GLU A 140 -7.60 -16.59 34.85
N ALA A 141 -8.42 -15.59 34.51
CA ALA A 141 -9.79 -15.46 35.01
C ALA A 141 -10.79 -16.45 34.39
N GLY A 142 -10.37 -17.28 33.43
CA GLY A 142 -11.21 -18.28 32.77
C GLY A 142 -12.33 -17.69 31.89
N LYS A 143 -12.21 -16.44 31.44
CA LYS A 143 -13.24 -15.78 30.61
C LYS A 143 -13.44 -16.47 29.26
N TYR A 144 -12.38 -17.08 28.74
CA TYR A 144 -12.45 -17.80 27.47
C TYR A 144 -13.16 -19.16 27.57
N ARG A 145 -13.55 -19.66 28.75
CA ARG A 145 -14.27 -20.94 28.91
C ARG A 145 -15.65 -20.98 28.26
N GLN A 146 -16.29 -19.82 28.10
CA GLN A 146 -17.66 -19.69 27.60
C GLN A 146 -17.73 -19.38 26.09
N THR A 147 -16.59 -19.23 25.44
CA THR A 147 -16.48 -18.92 24.01
C THR A 147 -15.66 -20.00 23.31
N SER A 148 -15.37 -19.83 22.03
CA SER A 148 -14.54 -20.76 21.28
C SER A 148 -13.63 -19.97 20.35
N LEU A 149 -12.55 -20.60 19.86
CA LEU A 149 -11.65 -19.93 18.92
C LEU A 149 -12.43 -19.45 17.69
N ARG A 150 -13.33 -20.28 17.16
CA ARG A 150 -14.20 -19.94 16.04
C ARG A 150 -15.09 -18.74 16.35
N ALA A 151 -15.68 -18.66 17.54
CA ALA A 151 -16.54 -17.55 17.94
C ALA A 151 -15.76 -16.23 18.09
N GLU A 152 -14.56 -16.26 18.67
CA GLU A 152 -13.71 -15.07 18.79
C GLU A 152 -13.19 -14.58 17.43
N ILE A 153 -12.88 -15.50 16.49
CA ILE A 153 -12.54 -15.14 15.10
C ILE A 153 -13.72 -14.42 14.43
N ALA A 154 -14.95 -14.97 14.54
CA ALA A 154 -16.15 -14.33 13.99
C ALA A 154 -16.37 -12.93 14.59
N LYS A 155 -16.20 -12.79 15.90
CA LYS A 155 -16.32 -11.50 16.59
C LYS A 155 -15.31 -10.48 16.09
N LEU A 156 -14.05 -10.87 15.90
CA LEU A 156 -13.01 -10.00 15.36
C LEU A 156 -13.35 -9.57 13.94
N MET A 157 -13.65 -10.51 13.04
CA MET A 157 -13.93 -10.22 11.63
C MET A 157 -15.12 -9.26 11.46
N ARG A 158 -16.18 -9.40 12.27
CA ARG A 158 -17.34 -8.47 12.26
C ARG A 158 -17.00 -7.03 12.65
N SER A 159 -15.97 -6.85 13.45
CA SER A 159 -15.53 -5.53 13.89
C SER A 159 -14.59 -4.83 12.90
N MET A 160 -14.20 -5.53 11.82
CA MET A 160 -13.19 -5.07 10.87
C MET A 160 -13.81 -4.75 9.52
N ASN A 161 -13.38 -3.62 8.95
CA ASN A 161 -13.69 -3.23 7.59
C ASN A 161 -12.37 -2.99 6.86
N HIS A 162 -11.80 -4.05 6.28
CA HIS A 162 -10.54 -3.96 5.54
C HIS A 162 -10.68 -3.31 4.16
N PHE A 163 -11.89 -2.93 3.75
CA PHE A 163 -12.04 -2.10 2.56
C PHE A 163 -11.77 -0.63 2.86
N ASP A 164 -12.19 -0.14 4.04
CA ASP A 164 -12.00 1.23 4.51
C ASP A 164 -10.53 1.52 4.86
N TYR A 165 -9.80 2.03 3.86
CA TYR A 165 -8.44 2.51 4.00
C TYR A 165 -8.38 3.94 3.46
N SER A 166 -8.27 4.89 4.39
CA SER A 166 -8.09 6.32 4.10
C SER A 166 -6.63 6.72 3.84
N ASN A 167 -5.67 5.78 3.98
CA ASN A 167 -4.23 6.04 3.90
C ASN A 167 -3.54 5.25 2.79
N GLU A 168 -2.31 5.66 2.43
CA GLU A 168 -1.42 4.97 1.50
C GLU A 168 -1.24 3.48 1.85
N ILE A 169 -1.38 2.61 0.85
CA ILE A 169 -1.12 1.18 0.98
C ILE A 169 0.39 0.95 0.98
N ARG A 170 0.94 0.60 2.14
CA ARG A 170 2.40 0.36 2.29
C ARG A 170 2.76 -1.12 2.36
N ALA A 171 1.87 -1.96 2.89
CA ALA A 171 2.13 -3.39 3.03
C ALA A 171 1.93 -4.14 1.71
N ALA A 172 2.84 -5.09 1.44
CA ALA A 172 2.77 -6.01 0.30
C ALA A 172 1.41 -6.69 0.13
N ALA A 173 0.88 -7.17 1.25
CA ALA A 173 -0.32 -7.98 1.30
C ALA A 173 -1.62 -7.18 1.08
N ASP A 174 -1.53 -5.86 0.99
CA ASP A 174 -2.65 -4.95 0.71
C ASP A 174 -2.56 -4.33 -0.69
N PHE A 175 -1.49 -4.60 -1.44
CA PHE A 175 -1.32 -4.14 -2.81
C PHE A 175 -1.81 -5.21 -3.78
N PHE A 176 -2.91 -4.92 -4.46
CA PHE A 176 -3.58 -5.84 -5.37
C PHE A 176 -3.37 -5.46 -6.82
N GLY A 177 -3.27 -6.48 -7.67
CA GLY A 177 -2.91 -6.33 -9.08
C GLY A 177 -1.49 -5.80 -9.28
N ARG A 178 -1.17 -5.42 -10.51
CA ARG A 178 0.04 -4.65 -10.86
C ARG A 178 1.36 -5.40 -10.59
N VAL A 179 1.30 -6.72 -10.56
CA VAL A 179 2.50 -7.56 -10.46
C VAL A 179 3.41 -7.27 -11.65
N ASP A 180 2.83 -7.25 -12.85
CA ASP A 180 3.54 -6.94 -14.09
C ASP A 180 4.13 -5.53 -14.08
N ASP A 181 3.38 -4.54 -13.58
CA ASP A 181 3.88 -3.17 -13.41
C ASP A 181 5.07 -3.12 -12.45
N ILE A 182 4.97 -3.74 -11.27
CA ILE A 182 6.06 -3.79 -10.30
C ILE A 182 7.29 -4.44 -10.93
N GLU A 183 7.13 -5.59 -11.58
CA GLU A 183 8.24 -6.32 -12.19
C GLU A 183 8.91 -5.52 -13.29
N ALA A 184 8.12 -4.92 -14.18
CA ALA A 184 8.64 -4.13 -15.28
C ALA A 184 9.30 -2.83 -14.80
N LEU A 185 8.69 -2.11 -13.84
CA LEU A 185 9.30 -0.92 -13.24
C LEU A 185 10.59 -1.26 -12.49
N THR A 186 10.61 -2.37 -11.74
CA THR A 186 11.81 -2.84 -11.04
C THR A 186 12.91 -3.20 -12.04
N ALA A 187 12.57 -3.86 -13.16
CA ALA A 187 13.54 -4.22 -14.18
C ALA A 187 14.17 -2.99 -14.85
N LEU A 188 13.36 -1.98 -15.21
CA LEU A 188 13.83 -0.73 -15.79
C LEU A 188 14.67 0.08 -14.79
N ALA A 189 14.20 0.23 -13.55
CA ALA A 189 14.95 0.95 -12.52
C ALA A 189 16.29 0.27 -12.23
N ALA A 190 16.31 -1.07 -12.15
CA ALA A 190 17.53 -1.86 -11.93
C ALA A 190 18.51 -1.82 -13.12
N SER A 191 18.03 -1.54 -14.34
CA SER A 191 18.91 -1.32 -15.49
C SER A 191 19.53 0.09 -15.50
N GLY A 192 19.17 0.95 -14.55
CA GLY A 192 19.59 2.34 -14.48
C GLY A 192 18.75 3.29 -15.36
N GLN A 193 17.65 2.81 -15.93
CA GLN A 193 16.73 3.65 -16.69
C GLN A 193 15.82 4.44 -15.75
N SER A 194 15.69 5.74 -16.01
CA SER A 194 14.68 6.56 -15.32
C SER A 194 13.31 6.29 -15.92
N VAL A 195 12.29 6.23 -15.06
CA VAL A 195 10.92 5.88 -15.44
C VAL A 195 9.93 6.82 -14.78
N GLY A 196 8.86 7.19 -15.47
CA GLY A 196 7.72 7.92 -14.93
C GLY A 196 6.47 7.06 -14.93
N VAL A 197 5.73 7.07 -13.82
CA VAL A 197 4.44 6.40 -13.65
C VAL A 197 3.36 7.47 -13.50
N PHE A 198 2.41 7.49 -14.42
CA PHE A 198 1.42 8.56 -14.52
C PHE A 198 0.01 8.02 -14.38
N GLY A 199 -0.80 8.63 -13.54
CA GLY A 199 -2.16 8.16 -13.27
C GLY A 199 -2.93 9.15 -12.43
N LEU A 200 -4.26 9.03 -12.45
CA LEU A 200 -5.13 9.92 -11.68
C LEU A 200 -4.87 9.83 -10.16
N ARG A 201 -5.40 10.80 -9.41
CA ARG A 201 -5.34 10.79 -7.95
C ARG A 201 -6.00 9.52 -7.40
N ARG A 202 -5.44 8.96 -6.33
CA ARG A 202 -5.88 7.67 -5.73
C ARG A 202 -5.77 6.44 -6.65
N ALA A 203 -5.07 6.56 -7.77
CA ALA A 203 -4.67 5.39 -8.56
C ALA A 203 -3.65 4.50 -7.83
N GLY A 204 -3.06 4.90 -6.70
CA GLY A 204 -2.11 4.06 -5.95
C GLY A 204 -0.67 4.10 -6.44
N LYS A 205 -0.24 5.24 -7.01
CA LYS A 205 1.12 5.50 -7.50
C LYS A 205 2.16 5.43 -6.38
N THR A 206 1.95 6.17 -5.28
CA THR A 206 2.82 6.17 -4.10
C THR A 206 3.01 4.76 -3.52
N SER A 207 1.93 3.99 -3.40
CA SER A 207 1.98 2.60 -3.00
C SER A 207 2.87 1.77 -3.93
N LEU A 208 2.71 1.92 -5.25
CA LEU A 208 3.53 1.24 -6.25
C LEU A 208 5.02 1.60 -6.11
N LEU A 209 5.37 2.88 -5.89
CA LEU A 209 6.76 3.29 -5.67
C LEU A 209 7.39 2.56 -4.47
N TYR A 210 6.67 2.45 -3.35
CA TYR A 210 7.16 1.70 -2.18
C TYR A 210 7.37 0.22 -2.48
N ARG A 211 6.47 -0.42 -3.24
CA ARG A 211 6.63 -1.83 -3.67
C ARG A 211 7.88 -2.01 -4.52
N VAL A 212 8.13 -1.10 -5.46
CA VAL A 212 9.33 -1.14 -6.31
C VAL A 212 10.59 -0.93 -5.47
N ALA A 213 10.60 0.00 -4.52
CA ALA A 213 11.73 0.20 -3.60
C ALA A 213 12.06 -1.05 -2.76
N GLU A 214 11.05 -1.78 -2.27
CA GLU A 214 11.28 -3.06 -1.59
C GLU A 214 11.94 -4.08 -2.53
N LYS A 215 11.44 -4.22 -3.76
CA LYS A 215 12.00 -5.15 -4.76
C LYS A 215 13.41 -4.76 -5.22
N LEU A 216 13.72 -3.47 -5.29
CA LEU A 216 15.07 -2.97 -5.57
C LEU A 216 16.03 -3.34 -4.44
N ARG A 217 15.59 -3.21 -3.19
CA ARG A 217 16.37 -3.60 -2.01
C ARG A 217 16.68 -5.09 -1.99
N ASP A 218 15.73 -5.94 -2.37
CA ASP A 218 15.95 -7.38 -2.52
C ASP A 218 17.04 -7.70 -3.58
N ARG A 219 17.29 -6.79 -4.52
CA ARG A 219 18.35 -6.85 -5.54
C ARG A 219 19.64 -6.13 -5.11
N GLY A 220 19.73 -5.67 -3.87
CA GLY A 220 20.89 -4.93 -3.35
C GLY A 220 20.98 -3.48 -3.83
N ILE A 221 19.94 -2.95 -4.48
CA ILE A 221 19.88 -1.56 -4.97
C ILE A 221 19.22 -0.70 -3.91
N GLU A 222 19.85 0.42 -3.57
CA GLU A 222 19.31 1.34 -2.59
C GLU A 222 18.34 2.34 -3.21
N SER A 223 17.37 2.79 -2.43
CA SER A 223 16.41 3.80 -2.88
C SER A 223 16.21 4.89 -1.85
N THR A 224 15.88 6.08 -2.33
CA THR A 224 15.49 7.22 -1.52
C THR A 224 14.14 7.78 -1.97
N HIS A 225 13.40 8.46 -1.09
CA HIS A 225 12.06 8.98 -1.41
C HIS A 225 11.95 10.47 -1.12
N VAL A 226 11.48 11.22 -2.11
CA VAL A 226 11.22 12.65 -2.05
C VAL A 226 9.78 12.90 -2.48
N GLN A 227 8.95 13.39 -1.55
CA GLN A 227 7.57 13.80 -1.81
C GLN A 227 7.56 15.30 -2.09
N LEU A 228 7.26 15.71 -3.31
CA LEU A 228 7.35 17.13 -3.69
C LEU A 228 6.30 17.99 -2.98
N ASN A 229 5.14 17.44 -2.66
CA ASN A 229 4.06 18.14 -1.96
C ASN A 229 4.35 18.45 -0.48
N ALA A 230 5.40 17.86 0.10
CA ALA A 230 5.86 18.15 1.44
C ALA A 230 6.88 19.31 1.48
N LEU A 231 7.25 19.85 0.32
CA LEU A 231 8.29 20.85 0.15
C LEU A 231 7.66 22.21 -0.15
N ALA A 232 8.26 23.27 0.40
CA ALA A 232 7.78 24.63 0.18
C ALA A 232 8.20 25.19 -1.18
N ASP A 233 9.42 24.87 -1.63
CA ASP A 233 10.04 25.45 -2.82
C ASP A 233 11.19 24.56 -3.36
N ALA A 234 11.85 25.04 -4.41
CA ALA A 234 12.95 24.40 -5.11
C ALA A 234 14.22 24.27 -4.25
N ASP A 235 14.46 25.18 -3.30
CA ASP A 235 15.59 25.04 -2.37
C ASP A 235 15.34 23.88 -1.41
N HIS A 236 14.12 23.75 -0.90
CA HIS A 236 13.73 22.60 -0.09
C HIS A 236 13.81 21.28 -0.90
N LEU A 237 13.53 21.29 -2.20
CA LEU A 237 13.74 20.12 -3.07
C LEU A 237 15.21 19.74 -3.20
N ARG A 238 16.10 20.72 -3.37
CA ARG A 238 17.56 20.48 -3.40
C ARG A 238 18.05 19.94 -2.06
N GLU A 239 17.61 20.51 -0.95
CA GLU A 239 17.93 20.03 0.40
C GLU A 239 17.42 18.60 0.61
N ALA A 240 16.18 18.30 0.22
CA ALA A 240 15.62 16.97 0.34
C ALA A 240 16.39 15.93 -0.48
N LEU A 241 16.82 16.24 -1.71
CA LEU A 241 17.64 15.34 -2.52
C LEU A 241 18.98 15.02 -1.83
N VAL A 242 19.65 16.04 -1.27
CA VAL A 242 20.91 15.85 -0.51
C VAL A 242 20.67 15.07 0.77
N GLU A 243 19.71 15.50 1.59
CA GLU A 243 19.42 14.90 2.90
C GLU A 243 19.02 13.44 2.73
N THR A 244 18.13 13.13 1.80
CA THR A 244 17.64 11.77 1.63
C THR A 244 18.71 10.85 1.01
N THR A 245 19.60 11.36 0.15
CA THR A 245 20.82 10.65 -0.29
C THR A 245 21.77 10.41 0.89
N ALA A 246 21.94 11.39 1.78
CA ALA A 246 22.76 11.25 2.97
C ALA A 246 22.20 10.17 3.92
N ARG A 247 20.87 10.03 4.02
CA ARG A 247 20.23 8.93 4.75
C ARG A 247 20.52 7.57 4.11
N VAL A 248 20.62 7.47 2.77
CA VAL A 248 21.08 6.23 2.11
C VAL A 248 22.52 5.92 2.53
N LEU A 249 23.42 6.91 2.44
CA LEU A 249 24.82 6.78 2.85
C LEU A 249 24.93 6.30 4.31
N GLN A 250 24.14 6.89 5.21
CA GLN A 250 24.08 6.49 6.61
C GLN A 250 23.62 5.04 6.78
N ARG A 251 22.60 4.59 6.03
CA ARG A 251 22.08 3.21 6.10
C ARG A 251 23.11 2.18 5.64
N VAL A 252 23.95 2.52 4.66
CA VAL A 252 25.04 1.64 4.20
C VAL A 252 26.32 1.79 5.03
N GLY A 253 26.30 2.58 6.11
CA GLY A 253 27.42 2.73 7.04
C GLY A 253 28.52 3.69 6.58
N GLY A 254 28.26 4.53 5.58
CA GLY A 254 29.19 5.54 5.10
C GLY A 254 29.29 6.76 6.02
N GLN A 255 30.22 7.66 5.70
CA GLN A 255 30.48 8.87 6.49
C GLN A 255 30.29 10.12 5.64
N VAL A 256 29.76 11.19 6.23
CA VAL A 256 29.65 12.47 5.52
C VAL A 256 31.05 12.91 5.05
N PRO A 257 31.23 13.28 3.76
CA PRO A 257 32.50 13.77 3.24
C PRO A 257 33.09 14.90 4.11
N THR A 258 34.40 14.90 4.35
CA THR A 258 35.06 15.90 5.20
C THR A 258 34.92 17.33 4.68
N ASN A 259 34.77 17.49 3.37
CA ASN A 259 34.55 18.75 2.67
C ASN A 259 33.05 19.06 2.44
N SER A 260 32.14 18.33 3.09
CA SER A 260 30.71 18.62 3.04
C SER A 260 30.43 20.03 3.55
N GLU A 261 29.84 20.85 2.68
CA GLU A 261 29.44 22.22 3.00
C GLU A 261 27.98 22.27 3.45
N MET A 262 27.15 21.31 3.04
CA MET A 262 25.72 21.28 3.36
C MET A 262 25.40 20.45 4.61
N LEU A 263 26.15 19.40 4.93
CA LEU A 263 25.84 18.46 6.01
C LEU A 263 26.85 18.53 7.16
N ASN A 264 26.38 18.41 8.39
CA ASN A 264 27.25 18.12 9.52
C ASN A 264 27.56 16.62 9.64
N LYS A 265 28.49 16.26 10.54
CA LYS A 265 28.87 14.86 10.78
C LYS A 265 27.70 13.98 11.26
N ASN A 266 26.61 14.58 11.70
CA ASN A 266 25.38 13.90 12.12
C ASN A 266 24.33 13.84 11.00
N PHE A 267 24.73 14.07 9.75
CA PHE A 267 23.85 14.02 8.56
C PHE A 267 22.71 15.06 8.58
N THR A 268 22.87 16.19 9.29
CA THR A 268 21.87 17.27 9.28
C THR A 268 22.33 18.46 8.45
N ILE A 269 21.40 19.14 7.80
CA ILE A 269 21.65 20.35 6.99
C ILE A 269 22.15 21.49 7.89
N ARG A 270 23.21 22.20 7.48
CA ARG A 270 23.88 23.25 8.28
C ARG A 270 23.31 24.66 8.10
N SER A 271 22.87 25.04 6.90
CA SER A 271 22.30 26.36 6.56
C SER A 271 21.96 26.43 5.06
N SER A 272 20.83 27.04 4.71
CA SER A 272 20.27 27.08 3.35
C SER A 272 20.88 28.13 2.41
N GLN A 273 21.75 29.01 2.90
CA GLN A 273 22.15 30.24 2.17
C GLN A 273 22.95 30.03 0.86
N ARG A 274 23.31 28.79 0.48
CA ARG A 274 24.06 28.48 -0.77
C ARG A 274 23.63 27.18 -1.46
N VAL A 275 22.44 26.66 -1.14
CA VAL A 275 21.95 25.35 -1.62
C VAL A 275 21.97 25.26 -3.15
N GLU A 276 21.46 26.29 -3.83
CA GLU A 276 21.35 26.35 -5.30
C GLU A 276 22.65 25.99 -6.04
N ARG A 277 23.80 26.44 -5.54
CA ARG A 277 25.10 26.25 -6.20
C ARG A 277 25.86 24.99 -5.79
N ARG A 278 25.46 24.35 -4.69
CA ARG A 278 26.27 23.29 -4.04
C ARG A 278 25.64 21.92 -4.05
N TRP A 279 24.31 21.83 -4.10
CA TRP A 279 23.60 20.57 -3.91
C TRP A 279 24.00 19.46 -4.90
N VAL A 280 24.25 19.81 -6.17
CA VAL A 280 24.71 18.88 -7.22
C VAL A 280 26.04 18.24 -6.83
N TYR A 281 27.01 19.05 -6.39
CA TYR A 281 28.33 18.59 -5.96
C TYR A 281 28.24 17.75 -4.70
N GLU A 282 27.46 18.21 -3.72
CA GLU A 282 27.25 17.51 -2.46
C GLU A 282 26.61 16.12 -2.70
N MET A 283 25.56 16.07 -3.53
CA MET A 283 24.89 14.81 -3.88
C MET A 283 25.85 13.86 -4.61
N ASP A 284 26.64 14.31 -5.58
CA ASP A 284 27.64 13.46 -6.26
C ASP A 284 28.71 12.93 -5.28
N ALA A 285 29.18 13.77 -4.35
CA ALA A 285 30.16 13.39 -3.34
C ALA A 285 29.62 12.36 -2.33
N LEU A 286 28.34 12.46 -1.97
CA LEU A 286 27.66 11.46 -1.14
C LEU A 286 27.52 10.14 -1.90
N LEU A 287 27.06 10.19 -3.15
CA LEU A 287 26.88 9.02 -4.01
C LEU A 287 28.20 8.31 -4.33
N ASP A 288 29.34 9.00 -4.31
CA ASP A 288 30.67 8.39 -4.48
C ASP A 288 31.09 7.48 -3.32
N GLN A 289 30.47 7.64 -2.15
CA GLN A 289 30.70 6.77 -1.00
C GLN A 289 29.69 5.62 -0.89
N ILE A 290 28.70 5.55 -1.79
CA ILE A 290 27.69 4.50 -1.80
C ILE A 290 28.10 3.45 -2.84
N ASP A 291 28.48 2.25 -2.39
CA ASP A 291 28.96 1.17 -3.29
C ASP A 291 27.83 0.33 -3.91
N THR A 292 26.67 0.96 -4.13
CA THR A 292 25.54 0.33 -4.83
C THR A 292 24.83 1.37 -5.69
N ASP A 293 24.04 0.89 -6.64
CA ASP A 293 23.17 1.74 -7.45
C ASP A 293 22.09 2.37 -6.55
N VAL A 294 21.70 3.60 -6.89
CA VAL A 294 20.71 4.37 -6.13
C VAL A 294 19.57 4.80 -7.03
N VAL A 295 18.33 4.55 -6.59
CA VAL A 295 17.11 5.03 -7.26
C VAL A 295 16.43 6.10 -6.43
N VAL A 296 16.23 7.28 -7.01
CA VAL A 296 15.47 8.37 -6.40
C VAL A 296 13.99 8.22 -6.75
N LEU A 297 13.15 7.92 -5.76
CA LEU A 297 11.70 7.95 -5.91
C LEU A 297 11.22 9.39 -5.78
N LEU A 298 10.64 9.94 -6.84
CA LEU A 298 10.08 11.29 -6.89
C LEU A 298 8.56 11.18 -6.95
N ASP A 299 7.85 11.56 -5.88
CA ASP A 299 6.39 11.49 -5.82
C ASP A 299 5.76 12.88 -5.93
N GLU A 300 4.56 12.94 -6.51
CA GLU A 300 3.83 14.18 -6.83
C GLU A 300 4.64 15.14 -7.74
N THR A 301 5.23 14.61 -8.81
CA THR A 301 6.00 15.41 -9.79
C THR A 301 5.19 16.47 -10.53
N ASP A 302 3.87 16.46 -10.35
CA ASP A 302 2.92 17.45 -10.86
C ASP A 302 3.23 18.88 -10.38
N LEU A 303 3.86 19.02 -9.20
CA LEU A 303 4.32 20.33 -8.68
C LEU A 303 5.53 20.90 -9.45
N ALA A 304 6.21 20.08 -10.25
CA ALA A 304 7.19 20.55 -11.21
C ALA A 304 6.60 20.64 -12.63
N ASN A 305 5.28 20.50 -12.76
CA ASN A 305 4.57 20.54 -14.04
C ASN A 305 4.02 21.95 -14.37
N GLU A 306 3.92 22.28 -15.66
CA GLU A 306 3.43 23.59 -16.11
C GLU A 306 1.91 23.65 -16.02
N GLU A 307 1.27 22.54 -16.36
CA GLU A 307 -0.19 22.34 -16.43
C GLU A 307 -0.86 22.19 -15.06
N SER A 308 -0.13 22.31 -13.94
CA SER A 308 -0.75 22.29 -12.61
C SER A 308 -1.70 23.51 -12.46
N LEU A 309 -2.87 23.31 -11.88
CA LEU A 309 -3.99 24.27 -12.02
C LEU A 309 -4.19 25.24 -10.86
N ASP A 310 -3.25 25.34 -9.93
CA ASP A 310 -3.25 26.47 -8.99
C ASP A 310 -2.76 27.73 -9.75
N LEU A 311 -3.67 28.68 -9.96
CA LEU A 311 -3.64 29.71 -11.01
C LEU A 311 -2.91 31.02 -10.64
N ASP A 312 -1.87 30.97 -9.80
CA ASP A 312 -1.11 32.17 -9.44
C ASP A 312 0.25 32.24 -10.16
N ALA A 313 0.60 33.41 -10.71
CA ALA A 313 1.88 33.62 -11.41
C ALA A 313 3.10 33.34 -10.51
N VAL A 314 2.97 33.55 -9.20
CA VAL A 314 3.98 33.21 -8.19
C VAL A 314 4.24 31.70 -8.15
N ASP A 315 3.22 30.88 -8.39
CA ASP A 315 3.34 29.42 -8.43
C ASP A 315 4.03 28.97 -9.73
N ARG A 316 3.86 29.68 -10.86
CA ARG A 316 4.52 29.32 -12.13
C ARG A 316 6.05 29.42 -12.06
N ASP A 317 6.58 30.50 -11.47
CA ASP A 317 8.03 30.70 -11.34
C ASP A 317 8.66 29.63 -10.43
N GLU A 318 7.94 29.25 -9.37
CA GLU A 318 8.37 28.22 -8.43
C GLU A 318 8.33 26.82 -9.07
N ARG A 319 7.26 26.46 -9.78
CA ARG A 319 7.19 25.21 -10.56
C ARG A 319 8.29 25.14 -11.61
N GLN A 320 8.62 26.26 -12.25
CA GLN A 320 9.74 26.34 -13.17
C GLN A 320 11.07 26.12 -12.42
N ALA A 321 11.22 26.65 -11.21
CA ALA A 321 12.38 26.41 -10.36
C ALA A 321 12.50 24.94 -9.95
N MET A 322 11.42 24.30 -9.51
CA MET A 322 11.37 22.86 -9.22
C MET A 322 11.72 22.02 -10.45
N ASN A 323 11.17 22.37 -11.62
CA ASN A 323 11.51 21.71 -12.87
C ASN A 323 13.00 21.83 -13.20
N ARG A 324 13.62 23.00 -12.98
CA ARG A 324 15.07 23.18 -13.13
C ARG A 324 15.87 22.27 -12.20
N VAL A 325 15.42 22.02 -10.98
CA VAL A 325 16.07 21.06 -10.06
C VAL A 325 16.04 19.64 -10.63
N LEU A 326 14.92 19.22 -11.22
CA LEU A 326 14.82 17.91 -11.89
C LEU A 326 15.73 17.82 -13.13
N GLN A 327 15.86 18.91 -13.90
CA GLN A 327 16.82 18.98 -15.02
C GLN A 327 18.27 18.88 -14.54
N GLN A 328 18.61 19.53 -13.44
CA GLN A 328 19.92 19.42 -12.79
C GLN A 328 20.19 18.00 -12.28
N LEU A 329 19.18 17.31 -11.71
CA LEU A 329 19.28 15.91 -11.31
C LEU A 329 19.57 15.00 -12.50
N ARG A 330 18.91 15.23 -13.66
CA ARG A 330 19.26 14.56 -14.92
C ARG A 330 20.73 14.75 -15.27
N GLY A 331 21.27 15.96 -15.10
CA GLY A 331 22.69 16.25 -15.32
C GLY A 331 23.62 15.40 -14.44
N VAL A 332 23.29 15.24 -13.14
CA VAL A 332 24.03 14.35 -12.22
C VAL A 332 24.02 12.92 -12.74
N ILE A 333 22.86 12.41 -13.15
CA ILE A 333 22.69 11.05 -13.69
C ILE A 333 23.60 10.84 -14.90
N GLN A 334 23.60 11.78 -15.85
CA GLN A 334 24.40 11.69 -17.08
C GLN A 334 25.90 11.68 -16.78
N ILE A 335 26.38 12.61 -15.96
CA ILE A 335 27.79 12.71 -15.57
C ILE A 335 28.27 11.41 -14.91
N ARG A 336 27.45 10.82 -14.03
CA ARG A 336 27.79 9.56 -13.36
C ARG A 336 27.87 8.38 -14.32
N ASN A 337 26.92 8.29 -15.26
CA ASN A 337 26.91 7.26 -16.29
C ASN A 337 28.14 7.35 -17.20
N GLU A 338 28.52 8.57 -17.64
CA GLU A 338 29.71 8.80 -18.45
C GLU A 338 31.01 8.44 -17.73
N ARG A 339 31.07 8.65 -16.41
CA ARG A 339 32.24 8.31 -15.58
C ARG A 339 32.29 6.85 -15.14
N ALA A 340 31.38 6.00 -15.62
CA ALA A 340 31.27 4.59 -15.24
C ALA A 340 31.18 4.39 -13.70
N LYS A 341 30.56 5.34 -12.98
CA LYS A 341 30.30 5.25 -11.54
C LYS A 341 29.06 4.37 -11.27
N ARG A 342 28.78 4.09 -9.98
CA ARG A 342 27.51 3.50 -9.55
C ARG A 342 26.32 4.30 -10.09
N ARG A 343 25.33 3.59 -10.62
CA ARG A 343 24.23 4.18 -11.38
C ARG A 343 23.34 4.98 -10.45
N LEU A 344 22.85 6.10 -10.99
CA LEU A 344 21.79 6.88 -10.40
C LEU A 344 20.65 6.92 -11.41
N SER A 345 19.44 6.60 -10.98
CA SER A 345 18.23 6.79 -11.79
C SER A 345 17.11 7.34 -10.91
N PHE A 346 16.00 7.72 -11.53
CA PHE A 346 14.79 8.06 -10.76
C PHE A 346 13.58 7.27 -11.22
N LEU A 347 12.66 7.05 -10.29
CA LEU A 347 11.31 6.61 -10.56
C LEU A 347 10.36 7.72 -10.13
N ALA A 348 9.75 8.39 -11.11
CA ALA A 348 8.85 9.52 -10.91
C ALA A 348 7.39 9.06 -10.89
N ALA A 349 6.56 9.71 -10.08
CA ALA A 349 5.12 9.54 -10.09
C ALA A 349 4.39 10.88 -10.11
N GLY A 350 3.36 10.97 -10.94
CA GLY A 350 2.49 12.13 -11.06
C GLY A 350 1.19 11.80 -11.78
N VAL A 351 0.41 12.80 -12.11
CA VAL A 351 -0.79 12.71 -12.95
C VAL A 351 -0.40 12.87 -14.42
N ALA A 352 0.36 13.91 -14.75
CA ALA A 352 0.64 14.25 -16.14
C ALA A 352 2.04 13.85 -16.61
N ALA A 353 2.07 13.03 -17.67
CA ALA A 353 3.29 12.58 -18.32
C ALA A 353 4.05 13.67 -19.10
N SER A 354 3.42 14.83 -19.32
CA SER A 354 3.94 15.97 -20.10
C SER A 354 5.32 16.44 -19.64
N ILE A 355 5.68 16.21 -18.37
CA ILE A 355 7.05 16.44 -17.87
C ILE A 355 8.13 15.67 -18.64
N PHE A 356 7.84 14.48 -19.17
CA PHE A 356 8.77 13.68 -19.98
C PHE A 356 8.34 13.55 -21.44
N THR A 357 7.08 13.83 -21.78
CA THR A 357 6.54 13.64 -23.14
C THR A 357 6.32 14.93 -23.93
N SER A 358 6.34 16.11 -23.31
CA SER A 358 6.31 17.38 -24.05
C SER A 358 7.72 17.86 -24.35
N SER A 359 7.98 18.29 -25.60
CA SER A 359 9.27 18.85 -26.02
C SER A 359 9.48 20.30 -25.58
N VAL A 360 8.41 21.02 -25.25
CA VAL A 360 8.44 22.43 -24.83
C VAL A 360 7.72 22.60 -23.50
N ARG A 361 8.37 23.25 -22.54
CA ARG A 361 7.81 23.58 -21.22
C ARG A 361 8.28 24.93 -20.73
N PHE A 362 7.40 25.67 -20.09
CA PHE A 362 7.61 27.05 -19.62
C PHE A 362 8.15 27.98 -20.73
N GLY A 363 7.68 27.78 -21.96
CA GLY A 363 8.12 28.52 -23.16
C GLY A 363 9.58 28.24 -23.59
N ARG A 364 10.16 27.12 -23.17
CA ARG A 364 11.55 26.71 -23.47
C ARG A 364 11.64 25.22 -23.79
N ASP A 365 12.75 24.78 -24.37
CA ASP A 365 12.99 23.35 -24.59
C ASP A 365 13.00 22.58 -23.27
N ASN A 366 12.24 21.48 -23.23
CA ASN A 366 12.17 20.61 -22.08
C ASN A 366 13.36 19.65 -22.07
N GLN A 367 14.32 19.90 -21.19
CA GLN A 367 15.48 19.01 -21.05
C GLN A 367 15.14 17.63 -20.45
N LEU A 368 13.95 17.43 -19.91
CA LEU A 368 13.49 16.14 -19.43
C LEU A 368 12.75 15.34 -20.52
N PHE A 369 12.52 15.92 -21.70
CA PHE A 369 11.84 15.25 -22.81
C PHE A 369 12.57 13.97 -23.22
N GLY A 370 11.85 12.85 -23.22
CA GLY A 370 12.37 11.52 -23.56
C GLY A 370 13.40 10.96 -22.57
N PHE A 371 13.68 11.65 -21.46
CA PHE A 371 14.70 11.19 -20.50
C PHE A 371 14.22 10.01 -19.64
N ALA A 372 12.92 9.94 -19.37
CA ALA A 372 12.29 8.84 -18.67
C ALA A 372 11.17 8.25 -19.51
N SER A 373 11.03 6.92 -19.51
CA SER A 373 9.88 6.28 -20.15
C SER A 373 8.62 6.62 -19.35
N ALA A 374 7.61 7.20 -19.98
CA ALA A 374 6.32 7.44 -19.36
C ALA A 374 5.44 6.19 -19.46
N ARG A 375 4.88 5.75 -18.33
CA ARG A 375 3.97 4.61 -18.26
C ARG A 375 2.67 5.02 -17.58
N PRO A 376 1.52 4.87 -18.26
CA PRO A 376 0.23 5.09 -17.63
C PRO A 376 -0.03 4.00 -16.58
N LEU A 377 -0.67 4.40 -15.48
CA LEU A 377 -1.11 3.52 -14.42
C LEU A 377 -2.63 3.47 -14.43
N GLY A 378 -3.15 2.49 -15.19
CA GLY A 378 -4.57 2.26 -15.33
C GLY A 378 -5.24 1.61 -14.11
N PRO A 379 -6.57 1.44 -14.19
CA PRO A 379 -7.31 0.63 -13.22
C PRO A 379 -6.94 -0.85 -13.33
N MET A 380 -7.32 -1.63 -12.32
CA MET A 380 -7.16 -3.08 -12.35
C MET A 380 -8.03 -3.70 -13.44
N ASN A 381 -7.60 -4.83 -13.96
CA ASN A 381 -8.47 -5.69 -14.74
C ASN A 381 -9.50 -6.39 -13.82
N ARG A 382 -10.48 -7.07 -14.42
CA ARG A 382 -11.59 -7.69 -13.70
C ARG A 382 -11.13 -8.78 -12.72
N ASP A 383 -10.11 -9.56 -13.07
CA ASP A 383 -9.63 -10.66 -12.23
C ASP A 383 -8.80 -10.15 -11.05
N GLU A 384 -7.96 -9.12 -11.27
CA GLU A 384 -7.26 -8.40 -10.21
C GLU A 384 -8.24 -7.74 -9.22
N MET A 385 -9.27 -7.07 -9.73
CA MET A 385 -10.33 -6.48 -8.91
C MET A 385 -11.07 -7.56 -8.10
N ARG A 386 -11.42 -8.69 -8.73
CA ARG A 386 -12.04 -9.83 -8.04
C ARG A 386 -11.14 -10.33 -6.91
N GLN A 387 -9.84 -10.50 -7.17
CA GLN A 387 -8.89 -10.96 -6.15
C GLN A 387 -8.86 -9.99 -4.96
N MET A 388 -8.76 -8.68 -5.21
CA MET A 388 -8.83 -7.66 -4.16
C MET A 388 -10.11 -7.79 -3.33
N VAL A 389 -11.27 -7.85 -3.98
CA VAL A 389 -12.57 -7.92 -3.29
C VAL A 389 -12.68 -9.20 -2.45
N ARG A 390 -12.19 -10.34 -2.93
CA ARG A 390 -12.20 -11.60 -2.16
C ARG A 390 -11.31 -11.54 -0.93
N VAL A 391 -10.06 -11.08 -1.07
CA VAL A 391 -9.11 -11.01 0.04
C VAL A 391 -9.58 -10.03 1.12
N LEU A 392 -9.97 -8.82 0.73
CA LEU A 392 -10.45 -7.82 1.67
C LEU A 392 -11.82 -8.19 2.26
N GLY A 393 -12.68 -8.83 1.46
CA GLY A 393 -13.95 -9.39 1.91
C GLY A 393 -13.74 -10.39 3.03
N LYS A 394 -12.90 -11.41 2.80
CA LYS A 394 -12.53 -12.42 3.80
C LYS A 394 -12.04 -11.78 5.10
N ARG A 395 -11.10 -10.82 5.01
CA ARG A 395 -10.56 -10.11 6.18
C ARG A 395 -11.62 -9.27 6.92
N SER A 396 -12.71 -8.88 6.24
CA SER A 396 -13.84 -8.11 6.80
C SER A 396 -15.05 -8.98 7.18
N GLY A 397 -14.91 -10.31 7.15
CA GLY A 397 -16.04 -11.23 7.42
C GLY A 397 -17.13 -11.22 6.34
N LEU A 398 -16.83 -10.77 5.12
CA LEU A 398 -17.72 -10.79 3.97
C LEU A 398 -17.29 -11.88 2.97
N ARG A 399 -18.26 -12.50 2.29
CA ARG A 399 -18.01 -13.47 1.22
C ARG A 399 -18.77 -13.07 -0.04
N PHE A 400 -18.03 -13.03 -1.16
CA PHE A 400 -18.54 -12.69 -2.49
C PHE A 400 -18.45 -13.95 -3.37
N ASP A 401 -19.54 -14.73 -3.44
CA ASP A 401 -19.55 -16.01 -4.17
C ASP A 401 -20.11 -15.91 -5.59
N ASP A 402 -21.05 -14.99 -5.82
CA ASP A 402 -21.72 -14.84 -7.11
C ASP A 402 -20.86 -14.01 -8.08
N HIS A 403 -20.52 -14.59 -9.24
CA HIS A 403 -19.74 -13.92 -10.28
C HIS A 403 -20.34 -12.59 -10.73
N ARG A 404 -21.68 -12.47 -10.69
CA ARG A 404 -22.43 -11.26 -11.07
C ARG A 404 -22.12 -10.08 -10.15
N LEU A 405 -21.69 -10.31 -8.91
CA LEU A 405 -21.26 -9.24 -8.00
C LEU A 405 -20.01 -8.54 -8.55
N PHE A 406 -19.05 -9.32 -9.05
CA PHE A 406 -17.83 -8.77 -9.65
C PHE A 406 -18.12 -8.11 -11.00
N ASP A 407 -19.02 -8.67 -11.81
CA ASP A 407 -19.48 -8.01 -13.04
C ASP A 407 -20.11 -6.66 -12.75
N SER A 408 -20.97 -6.62 -11.73
CA SER A 408 -21.64 -5.41 -11.31
C SER A 408 -20.66 -4.35 -10.79
N LEU A 409 -19.72 -4.72 -9.91
CA LEU A 409 -18.69 -3.80 -9.41
C LEU A 409 -17.78 -3.29 -10.54
N PHE A 410 -17.40 -4.16 -11.47
CA PHE A 410 -16.53 -3.78 -12.58
C PHE A 410 -17.25 -2.87 -13.58
N ALA A 411 -18.52 -3.14 -13.89
CA ALA A 411 -19.32 -2.27 -14.74
C ALA A 411 -19.55 -0.89 -14.11
N GLU A 412 -19.68 -0.83 -12.77
CA GLU A 412 -19.92 0.43 -12.08
C GLU A 412 -18.66 1.29 -11.91
N TYR A 413 -17.54 0.66 -11.53
CA TYR A 413 -16.32 1.36 -11.11
C TYR A 413 -15.09 1.04 -11.97
N GLY A 414 -15.24 0.30 -13.06
CA GLY A 414 -14.19 0.14 -14.08
C GLY A 414 -12.90 -0.54 -13.63
N GLY A 415 -12.89 -1.19 -12.46
CA GLY A 415 -11.68 -1.72 -11.84
C GLY A 415 -10.83 -0.69 -11.10
N HIS A 416 -11.34 0.53 -10.87
CA HIS A 416 -10.67 1.53 -10.04
C HIS A 416 -10.59 1.04 -8.59
N PRO A 417 -9.37 0.81 -8.04
CA PRO A 417 -9.22 0.19 -6.72
C PRO A 417 -9.92 0.97 -5.62
N HIS A 418 -9.76 2.30 -5.60
CA HIS A 418 -10.32 3.15 -4.55
C HIS A 418 -11.85 3.13 -4.55
N LEU A 419 -12.48 3.31 -5.71
CA LEU A 419 -13.95 3.32 -5.85
C LEU A 419 -14.56 1.97 -5.49
N THR A 420 -13.96 0.88 -5.99
CA THR A 420 -14.42 -0.48 -5.68
C THR A 420 -14.32 -0.77 -4.17
N ARG A 421 -13.22 -0.37 -3.53
CA ARG A 421 -13.05 -0.52 -2.08
C ARG A 421 -14.07 0.31 -1.32
N GLN A 422 -14.31 1.56 -1.70
CA GLN A 422 -15.31 2.41 -1.06
C GLN A 422 -16.71 1.77 -1.13
N ALA A 423 -17.07 1.19 -2.28
CA ALA A 423 -18.34 0.49 -2.41
C ALA A 423 -18.45 -0.73 -1.48
N CYS A 424 -17.43 -1.58 -1.46
CA CYS A 424 -17.40 -2.75 -0.57
C CYS A 424 -17.31 -2.36 0.92
N ALA A 425 -16.65 -1.24 1.25
CA ALA A 425 -16.61 -0.70 2.61
C ALA A 425 -18.00 -0.28 3.09
N ARG A 426 -18.78 0.38 2.22
CA ARG A 426 -20.18 0.74 2.52
C ARG A 426 -21.06 -0.50 2.71
N VAL A 427 -20.85 -1.56 1.92
CA VAL A 427 -21.52 -2.85 2.16
C VAL A 427 -21.19 -3.39 3.54
N ALA A 428 -19.91 -3.40 3.93
CA ALA A 428 -19.49 -3.87 5.25
C ALA A 428 -20.14 -3.05 6.39
N GLU A 429 -20.18 -1.72 6.24
CA GLU A 429 -20.85 -0.82 7.20
C GLU A 429 -22.35 -1.10 7.29
N GLU A 430 -23.06 -1.27 6.17
CA GLU A 430 -24.49 -1.58 6.18
C GLU A 430 -24.78 -2.92 6.88
N VAL A 431 -23.98 -3.95 6.60
CA VAL A 431 -24.09 -5.27 7.23
C VAL A 431 -23.87 -5.16 8.74
N HIS A 432 -22.85 -4.41 9.15
CA HIS A 432 -22.56 -4.16 10.56
C HIS A 432 -23.68 -3.39 11.26
N ASN A 433 -24.18 -2.31 10.65
CA ASN A 433 -25.25 -1.46 11.20
C ASN A 433 -26.58 -2.21 11.33
N ARG A 434 -26.84 -3.19 10.46
CA ARG A 434 -28.00 -4.08 10.55
C ARG A 434 -27.85 -5.16 11.62
N GLN A 435 -26.75 -5.17 12.36
CA GLN A 435 -26.45 -6.14 13.42
C GLN A 435 -26.57 -7.60 12.94
N ILE A 436 -26.13 -7.86 11.70
CA ILE A 436 -26.18 -9.21 11.15
C ILE A 436 -25.07 -10.05 11.79
N ASP A 437 -25.46 -11.04 12.58
CA ASP A 437 -24.52 -11.86 13.36
C ASP A 437 -23.76 -12.91 12.53
N THR A 438 -24.16 -13.15 11.28
CA THR A 438 -23.63 -14.22 10.44
C THR A 438 -22.26 -13.87 9.86
N VAL A 439 -21.27 -14.74 10.07
CA VAL A 439 -19.92 -14.64 9.47
C VAL A 439 -19.58 -15.95 8.78
N PRO A 440 -19.14 -15.95 7.52
CA PRO A 440 -19.08 -14.77 6.67
C PRO A 440 -20.49 -14.33 6.25
N TYR A 441 -20.70 -13.03 6.11
CA TYR A 441 -21.90 -12.52 5.47
C TYR A 441 -21.77 -12.69 3.96
N HIS A 442 -22.70 -13.44 3.36
CA HIS A 442 -22.74 -13.63 1.91
C HIS A 442 -23.38 -12.40 1.24
N VAL A 443 -22.55 -11.61 0.56
CA VAL A 443 -22.97 -10.37 -0.09
C VAL A 443 -23.88 -10.67 -1.28
N THR A 444 -24.95 -9.90 -1.41
CA THR A 444 -25.93 -10.05 -2.50
C THR A 444 -25.89 -8.87 -3.48
N LEU A 445 -26.46 -9.06 -4.68
CA LEU A 445 -26.64 -7.96 -5.64
C LEU A 445 -27.55 -6.86 -5.08
N GLN A 446 -28.44 -7.19 -4.15
CA GLN A 446 -29.29 -6.21 -3.49
C GLN A 446 -28.47 -5.29 -2.58
N ASP A 447 -27.46 -5.80 -1.88
CA ASP A 447 -26.58 -5.00 -1.04
C ASP A 447 -25.77 -4.00 -1.87
N LEU A 448 -25.22 -4.44 -3.00
CA LEU A 448 -24.56 -3.55 -3.97
C LEU A 448 -25.52 -2.50 -4.53
N SER A 449 -26.75 -2.91 -4.87
CA SER A 449 -27.75 -1.99 -5.42
C SER A 449 -28.12 -0.87 -4.45
N ARG A 450 -28.15 -1.13 -3.12
CA ARG A 450 -28.35 -0.08 -2.10
C ARG A 450 -27.20 0.91 -2.08
N VAL A 451 -25.96 0.42 -2.14
CA VAL A 451 -24.76 1.28 -2.18
C VAL A 451 -24.75 2.16 -3.43
N TYR A 452 -25.08 1.60 -4.60
CA TYR A 452 -25.12 2.37 -5.86
C TYR A 452 -26.25 3.39 -5.89
N ALA A 453 -27.35 3.12 -5.18
CA ALA A 453 -28.46 4.04 -5.07
C ALA A 453 -28.15 5.26 -4.18
N SER A 454 -27.17 5.17 -3.28
CA SER A 454 -26.82 6.27 -2.38
C SER A 454 -26.25 7.49 -3.12
N ALA A 455 -26.82 8.66 -2.85
CA ALA A 455 -26.33 9.97 -3.31
C ALA A 455 -25.72 10.80 -2.16
N ALA A 456 -25.43 10.16 -1.02
CA ALA A 456 -24.83 10.85 0.12
C ALA A 456 -23.41 11.34 -0.20
N ASP A 457 -22.96 12.38 0.51
CA ASP A 457 -21.59 12.84 0.42
C ASP A 457 -20.60 11.73 0.79
N GLY A 458 -19.51 11.66 0.02
CA GLY A 458 -18.52 10.58 0.10
C GLY A 458 -19.04 9.21 -0.35
N SER A 459 -20.13 9.14 -1.15
CA SER A 459 -20.53 7.91 -1.83
C SER A 459 -19.51 7.53 -2.92
N PRO A 460 -19.41 6.23 -3.27
CA PRO A 460 -18.57 5.80 -4.39
C PRO A 460 -18.92 6.46 -5.73
N ALA A 461 -20.19 6.77 -5.97
CA ALA A 461 -20.64 7.46 -7.18
C ALA A 461 -20.09 8.90 -7.23
N ARG A 462 -20.17 9.63 -6.11
CA ARG A 462 -19.59 10.98 -6.01
C ARG A 462 -18.08 10.97 -6.16
N SER A 463 -17.39 9.98 -5.58
CA SER A 463 -15.94 9.83 -5.78
C SER A 463 -15.56 9.43 -7.21
N ALA A 464 -16.42 8.71 -7.93
CA ALA A 464 -16.24 8.47 -9.36
C ALA A 464 -16.34 9.78 -10.15
N TRP A 465 -17.30 10.64 -9.81
CA TRP A 465 -17.43 11.98 -10.39
C TRP A 465 -16.21 12.86 -10.08
N GLU A 466 -15.73 12.89 -8.83
CA GLU A 466 -14.50 13.59 -8.45
C GLU A 466 -13.26 13.09 -9.21
N THR A 467 -13.23 11.79 -9.55
CA THR A 467 -12.17 11.21 -10.39
C THR A 467 -12.25 11.78 -11.81
N PHE A 468 -13.45 11.89 -12.38
CA PHE A 468 -13.67 12.53 -13.68
C PHE A 468 -13.33 14.03 -13.67
N LEU A 469 -13.76 14.78 -12.65
CA LEU A 469 -13.37 16.20 -12.50
C LEU A 469 -11.86 16.37 -12.29
N SER A 470 -11.19 15.39 -11.68
CA SER A 470 -9.73 15.36 -11.63
C SER A 470 -9.13 15.14 -13.02
N PHE A 471 -9.73 14.32 -13.87
CA PHE A 471 -9.28 14.09 -15.24
C PHE A 471 -9.48 15.34 -16.11
N GLU A 472 -10.66 15.96 -16.07
CA GLU A 472 -11.01 17.19 -16.79
C GLU A 472 -9.99 18.31 -16.57
N ARG A 473 -9.54 18.46 -15.33
CA ARG A 473 -8.50 19.41 -14.95
C ARG A 473 -7.20 19.23 -15.74
N TRP A 474 -6.75 18.00 -15.94
CA TRP A 474 -5.48 17.74 -16.63
C TRP A 474 -5.64 17.58 -18.14
N TYR A 475 -6.83 17.19 -18.62
CA TYR A 475 -7.10 16.85 -20.01
C TYR A 475 -8.42 17.47 -20.48
N PRO A 476 -8.53 18.81 -20.53
CA PRO A 476 -9.79 19.50 -20.82
C PRO A 476 -10.35 19.12 -22.19
N GLU A 477 -9.51 19.02 -23.22
CA GLU A 477 -9.94 18.69 -24.59
C GLU A 477 -10.57 17.28 -24.66
N GLU A 478 -9.92 16.26 -24.08
CA GLU A 478 -10.49 14.91 -24.02
C GLU A 478 -11.76 14.86 -23.17
N SER A 479 -11.81 15.66 -22.10
CA SER A 479 -12.95 15.68 -21.18
C SER A 479 -14.22 16.24 -21.81
N GLU A 480 -14.11 17.15 -22.79
CA GLU A 480 -15.26 17.63 -23.56
C GLU A 480 -15.90 16.48 -24.34
N ILE A 481 -15.08 15.64 -24.97
CA ILE A 481 -15.51 14.46 -25.71
C ILE A 481 -16.14 13.43 -24.77
N VAL A 482 -15.50 13.15 -23.63
CA VAL A 482 -16.06 12.23 -22.62
C VAL A 482 -17.38 12.77 -22.04
N SER A 483 -17.50 14.07 -21.82
CA SER A 483 -18.74 14.70 -21.36
C SER A 483 -19.89 14.54 -22.36
N GLN A 484 -19.60 14.58 -23.67
CA GLN A 484 -20.58 14.25 -24.70
C GLN A 484 -20.99 12.78 -24.63
N LEU A 485 -20.05 11.85 -24.46
CA LEU A 485 -20.35 10.42 -24.28
C LEU A 485 -21.24 10.19 -23.04
N ILE A 486 -20.96 10.88 -21.92
CA ILE A 486 -21.77 10.79 -20.69
C ILE A 486 -23.22 11.25 -20.94
N ARG A 487 -23.44 12.31 -21.74
CA ARG A 487 -24.77 12.85 -22.03
C ARG A 487 -25.53 12.07 -23.11
N ASP A 488 -24.85 11.78 -24.22
CA ASP A 488 -25.47 11.33 -25.47
C ASP A 488 -25.30 9.82 -25.70
N GLY A 489 -24.43 9.15 -24.93
CA GLY A 489 -24.17 7.71 -25.03
C GLY A 489 -23.44 7.28 -26.30
N LYS A 490 -22.86 8.22 -27.06
CA LYS A 490 -22.12 7.94 -28.30
C LYS A 490 -20.65 7.66 -28.01
N ALA A 491 -20.16 6.50 -28.43
CA ALA A 491 -18.74 6.16 -28.35
C ALA A 491 -17.91 7.13 -29.22
N PRO A 492 -16.92 7.83 -28.64
CA PRO A 492 -15.98 8.64 -29.39
C PRO A 492 -14.88 7.77 -30.02
N GLU A 493 -14.19 8.34 -30.99
CA GLU A 493 -12.99 7.71 -31.56
C GLU A 493 -11.88 7.67 -30.52
N THR A 494 -11.31 6.48 -30.26
CA THR A 494 -10.33 6.27 -29.18
C THR A 494 -9.03 7.03 -29.39
N GLU A 495 -8.65 7.33 -30.63
CA GLU A 495 -7.47 8.15 -30.98
C GLU A 495 -7.59 9.59 -30.46
N LEU A 496 -8.82 10.07 -30.20
CA LEU A 496 -9.08 11.41 -29.68
C LEU A 496 -9.13 11.45 -28.14
N ILE A 497 -9.17 10.30 -27.47
CA ILE A 497 -9.27 10.20 -26.00
C ILE A 497 -8.28 9.18 -25.38
N PRO A 498 -7.00 9.15 -25.78
CA PRO A 498 -6.05 8.16 -25.29
C PRO A 498 -5.88 8.18 -23.76
N HIS A 499 -5.87 9.37 -23.13
CA HIS A 499 -5.71 9.47 -21.68
C HIS A 499 -6.96 9.00 -20.93
N ALA A 500 -8.16 9.24 -21.47
CA ALA A 500 -9.40 8.72 -20.90
C ALA A 500 -9.43 7.19 -20.88
N VAL A 501 -8.86 6.53 -21.90
CA VAL A 501 -8.70 5.07 -21.97
C VAL A 501 -7.63 4.60 -20.98
N ASP A 502 -6.45 5.24 -20.99
CA ASP A 502 -5.32 4.88 -20.13
C ASP A 502 -5.67 4.96 -18.63
N PHE A 503 -6.42 6.00 -18.23
CA PHE A 503 -6.86 6.16 -16.85
C PHE A 503 -8.18 5.45 -16.55
N GLY A 504 -8.74 4.73 -17.52
CA GLY A 504 -9.92 3.90 -17.35
C GLY A 504 -11.18 4.67 -17.00
N ILE A 505 -11.32 5.88 -17.55
CA ILE A 505 -12.59 6.59 -17.64
C ILE A 505 -13.43 5.96 -18.76
N CYS A 506 -12.78 5.69 -19.89
CA CYS A 506 -13.32 4.98 -21.05
C CYS A 506 -12.65 3.60 -21.21
N ASP A 507 -13.29 2.72 -21.98
CA ASP A 507 -12.71 1.45 -22.41
C ASP A 507 -12.03 1.59 -23.79
N GLY A 508 -11.32 0.54 -24.22
CA GLY A 508 -10.62 0.52 -25.50
C GLY A 508 -11.53 0.49 -26.74
N GLN A 509 -12.84 0.54 -26.58
CA GLN A 509 -13.84 0.67 -27.65
C GLN A 509 -14.53 2.04 -27.63
N GLY A 510 -14.09 2.97 -26.77
CA GLY A 510 -14.73 4.28 -26.58
C GLY A 510 -15.98 4.23 -25.70
N GLY A 511 -16.33 3.09 -25.11
CA GLY A 511 -17.41 3.01 -24.13
C GLY A 511 -17.02 3.63 -22.79
N LEU A 512 -18.02 4.02 -21.97
CA LEU A 512 -17.74 4.40 -20.58
C LEU A 512 -17.33 3.16 -19.78
N ARG A 513 -16.16 3.22 -19.16
CA ARG A 513 -15.69 2.20 -18.23
C ARG A 513 -16.18 2.46 -16.81
N LEU A 514 -16.41 3.73 -16.46
CA LEU A 514 -17.03 4.15 -15.21
C LEU A 514 -18.55 4.31 -15.38
N GLY A 515 -19.29 3.21 -15.21
CA GLY A 515 -20.76 3.22 -15.29
C GLY A 515 -21.43 4.19 -14.31
N ALA A 516 -20.79 4.45 -13.16
CA ALA A 516 -21.26 5.43 -12.18
C ALA A 516 -21.44 6.84 -12.76
N LEU A 517 -20.65 7.26 -13.76
CA LEU A 517 -20.76 8.59 -14.37
C LEU A 517 -22.09 8.78 -15.11
N ASN A 518 -22.56 7.75 -15.82
CA ASN A 518 -23.85 7.78 -16.51
C ASN A 518 -25.02 7.87 -15.52
N ARG A 519 -24.89 7.17 -14.38
CA ARG A 519 -25.90 7.19 -13.32
C ARG A 519 -26.03 8.57 -12.67
N GLU A 520 -24.92 9.23 -12.38
CA GLU A 520 -24.91 10.57 -11.77
C GLU A 520 -25.35 11.66 -12.76
N ALA A 521 -24.97 11.55 -14.05
CA ALA A 521 -25.46 12.44 -15.09
C ALA A 521 -26.99 12.41 -15.21
N ARG A 522 -27.60 11.21 -15.15
CA ARG A 522 -29.07 11.05 -15.13
C ARG A 522 -29.75 11.64 -13.89
N ARG A 523 -29.01 11.88 -12.81
CA ARG A 523 -29.51 12.50 -11.57
C ARG A 523 -29.44 14.02 -11.58
N GLY A 524 -28.92 14.64 -12.66
CA GLY A 524 -28.85 16.09 -12.79
C GLY A 524 -27.67 16.74 -12.06
N LEU A 525 -26.59 15.98 -11.81
CA LEU A 525 -25.32 16.49 -11.27
C LEU A 525 -24.32 16.91 -12.37
N GLY A 526 -24.79 17.01 -13.62
CA GLY A 526 -24.02 17.44 -14.78
C GLY A 526 -24.15 18.93 -15.08
#